data_AF-A0A948TPJ2-F1
#
_entry.id   AF-A0A948TPJ2-F1
#
_cell.length_a   1.000
_cell.length_b   1.000
_cell.length_c   1.000
_cell.angle_alpha   90.00
_cell.angle_beta   90.00
_cell.angle_gamma   90.00
#
_symmetry.space_group_name_H-M   'P 1'
#
loop_
_entity.id
_entity.type
_entity.pdbx_description
1 polymer ?
#
loop_
_entity_poly.entity_id
_entity_poly.type
_entity_poly.pdbx_seq_one_letter_code
_entity_poly.pdbx_strand_id
1 'polypeptide(L)'
;NADVTTDGFSSYASLGKDGAASSHHAVVTDDKRSVGKVLPWVHIVISNAKRSILDTYHDIKAEFLQLYLNEFCYKFNRRYFRCSLFERLELCACSYRADFKHRIY
;
A
#
# COMPACT_ATOMS: atom_id res chain seq x y z
N ASN A 1 3.21 -18.36 4.25
CA ASN A 1 3.95 -18.07 3.00
C ASN A 1 2.98 -17.62 1.93
N ALA A 2 3.23 -16.48 1.30
CA ALA A 2 2.31 -15.85 0.35
C ALA A 2 2.74 -16.12 -1.10
N ASP A 3 1.77 -16.40 -1.96
CA ASP A 3 1.94 -16.51 -3.41
C ASP A 3 1.58 -15.19 -4.07
N VAL A 4 2.46 -14.67 -4.92
CA VAL A 4 2.34 -13.32 -5.49
C VAL A 4 2.24 -13.41 -7.01
N THR A 5 1.22 -12.77 -7.57
CA THR A 5 1.07 -12.58 -9.02
C THR A 5 1.34 -11.11 -9.38
N THR A 6 2.21 -10.85 -10.35
CA THR A 6 2.55 -9.48 -10.80
C THR A 6 2.53 -9.33 -12.31
N ASP A 7 2.65 -8.10 -12.80
CA ASP A 7 2.78 -7.75 -14.21
C ASP A 7 4.19 -8.02 -14.80
N GLY A 8 5.10 -8.60 -14.01
CA GLY A 8 6.47 -8.89 -14.42
C GLY A 8 7.44 -7.71 -14.41
N PHE A 9 7.09 -6.58 -13.80
CA PHE A 9 8.01 -5.44 -13.69
C PHE A 9 9.31 -5.81 -12.93
N SER A 10 10.45 -5.23 -13.34
CA SER A 10 11.78 -5.64 -12.89
C SER A 10 12.03 -5.43 -11.39
N SER A 11 11.32 -4.51 -10.75
CA SER A 11 11.41 -4.28 -9.31
C SER A 11 10.95 -5.50 -8.48
N TYR A 12 10.17 -6.41 -9.06
CA TYR A 12 9.68 -7.63 -8.39
C TYR A 12 10.72 -8.75 -8.33
N ALA A 13 11.87 -8.62 -9.00
CA ALA A 13 12.91 -9.65 -9.03
C ALA A 13 13.53 -9.96 -7.66
N SER A 14 13.39 -9.05 -6.68
CA SER A 14 13.89 -9.27 -5.32
C SER A 14 12.89 -10.02 -4.42
N LEU A 15 11.61 -10.16 -4.81
CA LEU A 15 10.57 -10.75 -3.95
C LEU A 15 10.92 -12.14 -3.42
N GLY A 16 11.50 -12.99 -4.28
CA GLY A 16 11.95 -14.32 -3.86
C GLY A 16 13.27 -14.29 -3.09
N LYS A 17 14.17 -13.36 -3.41
CA LYS A 17 15.48 -13.22 -2.75
C LYS A 17 15.35 -12.71 -1.32
N ASP A 18 14.41 -11.80 -1.09
CA ASP A 18 14.18 -11.14 0.19
C ASP A 18 13.29 -11.98 1.13
N GLY A 19 12.86 -13.18 0.69
CA GLY A 19 11.92 -14.03 1.43
C GLY A 19 10.52 -13.43 1.56
N ALA A 20 10.21 -12.38 0.78
CA ALA A 20 8.93 -11.67 0.83
C ALA A 20 7.77 -12.47 0.22
N ALA A 21 8.08 -13.35 -0.76
CA ALA A 21 7.11 -14.24 -1.40
C ALA A 21 7.63 -15.67 -1.47
N SER A 22 6.73 -16.63 -1.30
CA SER A 22 7.05 -18.06 -1.42
C SER A 22 7.04 -18.53 -2.87
N SER A 23 6.19 -17.91 -3.68
CA SER A 23 6.19 -18.07 -5.13
C SER A 23 5.87 -16.73 -5.79
N HIS A 24 6.44 -16.53 -6.97
CA HIS A 24 6.21 -15.34 -7.79
C HIS A 24 5.82 -15.78 -9.20
N HIS A 25 4.60 -15.42 -9.60
CA HIS A 25 4.07 -15.66 -10.93
C HIS A 25 3.95 -14.34 -11.69
N ALA A 26 4.73 -14.16 -12.75
CA ALA A 26 4.66 -12.99 -13.60
C ALA A 26 3.70 -13.26 -14.77
N VAL A 27 2.73 -12.37 -14.97
CA VAL A 27 1.82 -12.40 -16.12
C VAL A 27 1.99 -11.12 -16.91
N VAL A 28 2.68 -11.22 -18.04
CA VAL A 28 2.87 -10.13 -19.00
C VAL A 28 1.83 -10.31 -20.11
N THR A 29 1.00 -9.29 -20.36
CA THR A 29 0.01 -9.32 -21.43
C THR A 29 0.03 -8.02 -22.23
N ASP A 30 0.02 -8.14 -23.56
CA ASP A 30 -0.04 -6.98 -24.46
C ASP A 30 -1.48 -6.48 -24.67
N ASP A 31 -2.48 -7.30 -24.30
CA ASP A 31 -3.89 -6.93 -24.41
C ASP A 31 -4.35 -6.14 -23.17
N LYS A 32 -4.52 -4.83 -23.33
CA LYS A 32 -5.05 -3.96 -22.26
C LYS A 32 -6.43 -4.38 -21.74
N ARG A 33 -7.24 -5.08 -22.54
CA ARG A 33 -8.57 -5.55 -22.13
C ARG A 33 -8.50 -6.78 -21.23
N SER A 34 -7.41 -7.55 -21.28
CA SER A 34 -7.22 -8.74 -20.44
C SER A 34 -6.64 -8.38 -19.06
N VAL A 35 -5.94 -7.25 -18.93
CA VAL A 35 -5.30 -6.80 -17.66
C VAL A 35 -6.28 -6.80 -16.49
N GLY A 36 -7.49 -6.30 -16.68
CA GLY A 36 -8.52 -6.28 -15.63
C GLY A 36 -9.00 -7.66 -15.18
N LYS A 37 -8.81 -8.70 -16.01
CA LYS A 37 -9.09 -10.10 -15.67
C LYS A 37 -7.91 -10.77 -14.98
N VAL A 38 -6.69 -10.41 -15.36
CA VAL A 38 -5.45 -10.98 -14.81
C VAL A 38 -5.14 -10.40 -13.43
N LEU A 39 -5.29 -9.08 -13.26
CA LEU A 39 -4.98 -8.36 -12.01
C LEU A 39 -6.20 -7.55 -11.51
N PRO A 40 -7.35 -8.19 -11.25
CA PRO A 40 -8.59 -7.48 -10.88
C PRO A 40 -8.44 -6.68 -9.58
N TRP A 41 -7.69 -7.21 -8.63
CA TRP A 41 -7.46 -6.59 -7.33
C TRP A 41 -6.68 -5.27 -7.43
N VAL A 42 -5.79 -5.12 -8.42
CA VAL A 42 -5.00 -3.89 -8.59
C VAL A 42 -5.92 -2.71 -8.87
N HIS A 43 -6.87 -2.86 -9.79
CA HIS A 43 -7.83 -1.80 -10.10
C HIS A 43 -8.73 -1.45 -8.92
N ILE A 44 -9.17 -2.46 -8.17
CA ILE A 44 -9.99 -2.26 -6.96
C ILE A 44 -9.20 -1.47 -5.90
N VAL A 45 -7.95 -1.87 -5.64
CA VAL A 45 -7.09 -1.20 -4.67
C VAL A 45 -6.80 0.23 -5.09
N ILE A 46 -6.49 0.49 -6.37
CA ILE A 46 -6.27 1.84 -6.89
C ILE A 46 -7.53 2.70 -6.75
N SER A 47 -8.72 2.16 -7.09
CA SER A 47 -9.99 2.88 -6.96
C SER A 47 -10.26 3.25 -5.49
N ASN A 48 -10.06 2.29 -4.58
CA ASN A 48 -10.22 2.51 -3.14
C ASN A 48 -9.22 3.53 -2.59
N ALA A 49 -7.96 3.49 -3.05
CA ALA A 49 -6.95 4.46 -2.66
C ALA A 49 -7.34 5.88 -3.06
N LYS A 50 -7.73 6.07 -4.33
CA LYS A 50 -8.21 7.37 -4.83
C LYS A 50 -9.38 7.89 -4.01
N ARG A 51 -10.39 7.05 -3.78
CA ARG A 51 -11.57 7.41 -3.01
C ARG A 51 -11.22 7.77 -1.57
N SER A 52 -10.39 6.96 -0.91
CA SER A 52 -9.97 7.20 0.47
C SER A 52 -9.20 8.50 0.64
N ILE A 53 -8.30 8.83 -0.29
CA ILE A 53 -7.51 10.06 -0.24
C ILE A 53 -8.44 11.27 -0.47
N LEU A 54 -9.29 11.24 -1.49
CA LEU A 54 -10.22 12.34 -1.79
C LEU A 54 -11.25 12.57 -0.67
N ASP A 55 -11.70 11.53 0.01
CA ASP A 55 -12.68 11.67 1.10
C ASP A 55 -12.04 12.16 2.40
N THR A 56 -10.75 11.92 2.61
CA THR A 56 -10.07 12.25 3.88
C THR A 56 -9.45 13.64 3.86
N TYR A 57 -8.85 14.06 2.75
CA TYR A 57 -8.10 15.31 2.67
C TYR A 57 -8.81 16.33 1.77
N HIS A 58 -8.84 17.57 2.25
CA HIS A 58 -9.42 18.68 1.49
C HIS A 58 -8.59 19.06 0.26
N ASP A 59 -7.26 18.93 0.34
CA ASP A 59 -6.32 19.19 -0.74
C ASP A 59 -5.19 18.16 -0.72
N ILE A 60 -4.65 17.82 -1.91
CA ILE A 60 -3.61 16.81 -2.09
C ILE A 60 -2.34 17.50 -2.59
N LYS A 61 -1.33 17.58 -1.73
CA LYS A 61 -0.02 18.11 -2.09
C LYS A 61 0.92 16.99 -2.53
N ALA A 62 1.61 17.19 -3.65
CA ALA A 62 2.51 16.17 -4.22
C ALA A 62 3.65 15.77 -3.27
N GLU A 63 4.15 16.71 -2.45
CA GLU A 63 5.20 16.47 -1.45
C GLU A 63 4.82 15.45 -0.36
N PHE A 64 3.51 15.25 -0.11
CA PHE A 64 3.00 14.29 0.88
C PHE A 64 2.45 13.02 0.26
N LEU A 65 2.61 12.81 -1.05
CA LEU A 65 2.02 11.67 -1.75
C LEU A 65 2.39 10.33 -1.12
N GLN A 66 3.66 10.14 -0.75
CA GLN A 66 4.09 8.91 -0.09
C GLN A 66 3.44 8.72 1.29
N LEU A 67 3.21 9.79 2.04
CA LEU A 67 2.53 9.72 3.35
C LEU A 67 1.05 9.32 3.19
N TYR A 68 0.36 9.89 2.20
CA TYR A 68 -1.02 9.49 1.88
C TYR A 68 -1.12 8.01 1.50
N LEU A 69 -0.18 7.51 0.68
CA LEU A 69 -0.12 6.10 0.30
C LEU A 69 0.22 5.20 1.49
N ASN A 70 1.15 5.61 2.35
CA ASN A 70 1.49 4.87 3.58
C ASN A 70 0.28 4.77 4.51
N GLU A 71 -0.46 5.85 4.70
CA GLU A 71 -1.69 5.85 5.51
C GLU A 71 -2.76 4.93 4.91
N PHE A 72 -2.98 5.00 3.60
CA PHE A 72 -3.89 4.10 2.91
C PHE A 72 -3.51 2.62 3.11
N CYS A 73 -2.25 2.26 2.88
CA CYS A 73 -1.76 0.89 3.08
C CYS A 73 -1.95 0.43 4.53
N TYR A 74 -1.66 1.30 5.50
CA TYR A 74 -1.87 1.00 6.92
C TYR A 74 -3.34 0.67 7.23
N LYS A 75 -4.27 1.53 6.77
CA LYS A 75 -5.71 1.34 6.99
C LYS A 75 -6.23 0.11 6.24
N PHE A 76 -5.83 -0.07 4.99
CA PHE A 76 -6.27 -1.17 4.13
C PHE A 76 -5.86 -2.53 4.71
N ASN A 77 -4.58 -2.69 5.08
CA ASN A 77 -4.05 -3.93 5.64
C ASN A 77 -4.64 -4.28 7.02
N ARG A 78 -5.15 -3.28 7.76
CA ARG A 78 -5.72 -3.46 9.10
C ARG A 78 -7.24 -3.36 9.14
N ARG A 79 -7.93 -3.33 7.99
CA ARG A 79 -9.38 -3.06 7.93
C ARG A 79 -10.25 -4.09 8.67
N TYR A 80 -9.72 -5.29 8.91
CA TYR A 80 -10.41 -6.34 9.67
C TYR A 80 -9.91 -6.52 11.10
N PHE A 81 -8.98 -5.67 11.57
CA PHE A 81 -8.43 -5.73 12.92
C PHE A 81 -9.42 -5.05 13.89
N ARG A 82 -10.49 -5.77 14.25
CA ARG A 82 -11.70 -5.21 14.88
C ARG A 82 -11.60 -4.72 16.33
N CYS A 83 -10.50 -4.91 17.07
CA CYS A 83 -10.54 -4.63 18.53
C CYS A 83 -9.30 -3.99 19.17
N SER A 84 -8.43 -3.27 18.45
CA SER A 84 -7.20 -2.74 19.10
C SER A 84 -6.58 -1.54 18.38
N LEU A 85 -7.41 -0.74 17.69
CA LEU A 85 -6.91 0.44 16.98
C LEU A 85 -6.31 1.46 17.95
N PHE A 86 -7.00 1.68 19.08
CA PHE A 86 -6.56 2.59 20.14
C PHE A 86 -5.29 2.10 20.83
N GLU A 87 -5.27 0.86 21.31
CA GLU A 87 -4.11 0.26 22.00
C GLU A 87 -2.85 0.22 21.13
N ARG A 88 -3.01 -0.01 19.81
CA ARG A 88 -1.88 0.03 18.88
C ARG A 88 -1.40 1.46 18.60
N LEU A 89 -2.31 2.42 18.54
CA LEU A 89 -1.96 3.83 18.41
C LEU A 89 -1.17 4.29 19.63
N GLU A 90 -1.63 3.92 20.83
CA GLU A 90 -0.94 4.17 22.09
C GLU A 90 0.47 3.56 22.10
N LEU A 91 0.59 2.27 21.77
CA LEU A 91 1.89 1.60 21.68
C LEU A 91 2.83 2.31 20.69
N CYS A 92 2.33 2.67 19.50
CA CYS A 92 3.12 3.40 18.50
C CYS A 92 3.53 4.79 19.00
N ALA A 93 2.64 5.54 19.64
CA ALA A 93 2.94 6.87 20.16
C ALA A 93 3.99 6.81 21.28
N CYS A 94 3.88 5.85 22.20
CA CYS A 94 4.84 5.67 23.29
C CYS A 94 6.20 5.14 22.80
N SER A 95 6.22 4.33 21.73
CA SER A 95 7.46 3.72 21.21
C SER A 95 8.16 4.57 20.15
N TYR A 96 7.46 5.53 19.55
CA TYR A 96 8.01 6.38 18.50
C TYR A 96 8.94 7.45 19.11
N ARG A 97 10.22 7.38 18.78
CA ARG A 97 11.14 8.50 18.98
C ARG A 97 10.90 9.52 17.87
N ALA A 98 10.36 10.68 18.23
CA ALA A 98 10.17 11.77 17.29
C ALA A 98 11.53 12.32 16.83
N ASP A 99 11.88 12.08 15.56
CA ASP A 99 12.95 12.79 14.85
C ASP A 99 12.36 13.93 13.99
N PHE A 100 11.39 14.65 14.55
CA PHE A 100 10.65 15.68 13.82
C PHE A 100 11.50 16.95 13.70
N LYS A 101 12.26 17.08 12.61
CA LYS A 101 12.75 18.39 12.16
C LYS A 101 11.58 19.13 11.50
N HIS A 102 11.09 20.20 12.12
CA HIS A 102 10.05 20.99 11.45
C HIS A 102 10.62 21.50 10.13
N ARG A 103 9.91 21.22 9.03
CA ARG A 103 10.12 21.92 7.77
C ARG A 103 9.21 23.14 7.85
N ILE A 104 9.81 24.30 8.06
CA ILE A 104 9.13 25.58 7.84
C ILE A 104 8.81 25.64 6.35
N TYR A 105 7.56 25.96 6.04
CA TYR A 105 7.12 26.34 4.70
C TYR A 105 7.56 27.77 4.39
#